data_AF-D7BR64-F1
#
_entry.id   AF-D7BR64-F1
#
_cell.length_a   1.000
_cell.length_b   1.000
_cell.length_c   1.000
_cell.angle_alpha   90.00
_cell.angle_beta   90.00
_cell.angle_gamma   90.00
#
_symmetry.space_group_name_H-M   'P 1'
#
loop_
_entity.id
_entity.type
_entity.pdbx_description
1 polymer ?
#
loop_
_entity_poly.entity_id
_entity_poly.type
_entity_poly.pdbx_seq_one_letter_code
_entity_poly.pdbx_strand_id
1 'polypeptide(L)' 'MARRRPDRHEESPGRSPGREAYIAWLGRHFGLAPVDDPGTVVEAARAELGEQFTAWLAPRVGGA' A
#
# COMPACT_ATOMS: atom_id res chain seq x y z
N MET A 1 -7.96 -22.78 29.16
CA MET A 1 -8.62 -22.55 27.86
C MET A 1 -8.38 -21.10 27.45
N ALA A 2 -7.29 -20.81 26.75
CA ALA A 2 -6.98 -19.45 26.30
C ALA A 2 -7.89 -19.08 25.11
N ARG A 3 -8.67 -17.99 25.24
CA ARG A 3 -9.40 -17.40 24.12
C ARG A 3 -8.37 -16.85 23.13
N ARG A 4 -8.22 -17.54 22.00
CA ARG A 4 -7.57 -17.00 20.80
C ARG A 4 -8.26 -15.67 20.49
N ARG A 5 -7.55 -14.55 20.57
CA ARG A 5 -8.06 -13.28 20.00
C ARG A 5 -8.28 -13.57 18.51
N PRO A 6 -9.46 -13.29 17.92
CA PRO A 6 -9.55 -13.34 16.48
C PRO A 6 -8.56 -12.31 15.97
N ASP A 7 -7.55 -12.78 15.22
CA ASP A 7 -6.73 -11.91 14.38
C ASP A 7 -7.72 -11.10 13.55
N ARG A 8 -7.89 -9.81 13.88
CA ARG A 8 -8.72 -8.89 13.10
C ARG A 8 -7.96 -8.53 11.82
N HIS A 9 -7.76 -9.51 10.95
CA HIS A 9 -7.37 -9.31 9.57
C HIS A 9 -8.04 -10.37 8.69
N GLU A 10 -9.34 -10.62 8.91
CA GLU A 10 -10.21 -11.00 7.79
C GLU A 10 -10.78 -9.72 7.20
N GLU A 11 -9.89 -8.89 6.64
CA GLU A 11 -10.30 -7.84 5.73
C GLU A 11 -10.69 -8.56 4.44
N SER A 12 -11.99 -8.79 4.26
CA SER A 12 -12.53 -9.39 3.05
C SER A 12 -11.93 -8.64 1.84
N PRO A 13 -11.18 -9.30 0.94
CA PRO A 13 -10.54 -8.65 -0.19
C PRO A 13 -11.61 -8.39 -1.24
N GLY A 14 -12.47 -7.41 -0.99
CA GLY A 14 -13.69 -7.28 -1.77
C GLY A 14 -14.51 -6.08 -1.36
N ARG A 15 -14.07 -4.89 -1.81
CA ARG A 15 -14.87 -3.66 -1.88
C ARG A 15 -15.18 -3.05 -0.50
N SER A 16 -14.20 -2.31 0.04
CA SER A 16 -14.49 -1.31 1.07
C SER A 16 -15.61 -0.37 0.56
N PRO A 17 -16.60 0.00 1.41
CA PRO A 17 -17.60 0.98 1.05
C PRO A 17 -16.91 2.27 0.60
N GLY A 18 -17.07 2.64 -0.68
CA GLY A 18 -16.45 3.84 -1.26
C GLY A 18 -15.25 3.60 -2.18
N ARG A 19 -14.73 2.37 -2.31
CA ARG A 19 -13.61 2.08 -3.24
C ARG A 19 -13.88 2.55 -4.67
N GLU A 20 -15.08 2.31 -5.17
CA GLU A 20 -15.45 2.66 -6.56
C GLU A 20 -15.60 4.16 -6.75
N ALA A 21 -16.20 4.85 -5.77
CA ALA A 21 -16.29 6.31 -5.77
C ALA A 21 -14.89 6.94 -5.74
N TYR A 22 -13.98 6.37 -4.96
CA TYR A 22 -12.59 6.80 -4.91
C TYR A 22 -11.85 6.58 -6.23
N ILE A 23 -12.00 5.40 -6.85
CA ILE A 23 -11.40 5.12 -8.17
C ILE A 23 -11.98 6.05 -9.24
N ALA A 24 -13.29 6.27 -9.26
CA ALA A 24 -13.92 7.20 -10.20
C ALA A 24 -13.41 8.63 -10.01
N TRP A 25 -13.21 9.06 -8.76
CA TRP A 25 -12.60 10.34 -8.44
C TRP A 25 -11.15 10.43 -8.93
N LEU A 26 -10.33 9.39 -8.72
CA LEU A 26 -8.96 9.33 -9.22
C LEU A 26 -8.90 9.42 -10.75
N GLY A 27 -9.78 8.68 -11.44
CA GLY A 27 -9.89 8.74 -12.91
C GLY A 27 -10.29 10.13 -13.40
N ARG A 28 -11.28 10.77 -12.75
CA ARG A 28 -11.77 12.10 -13.13
C ARG A 28 -10.74 13.21 -12.91
N HIS A 29 -10.03 13.19 -11.79
CA HIS A 29 -9.17 14.30 -11.38
C HIS A 29 -7.71 14.14 -11.81
N PHE A 30 -7.22 12.90 -11.93
CA PHE A 30 -5.82 12.61 -12.21
C PHE A 30 -5.62 11.71 -13.43
N GLY A 31 -6.70 11.22 -14.05
CA GLY A 31 -6.59 10.25 -15.14
C GLY A 31 -6.05 8.89 -14.70
N LEU A 32 -6.13 8.58 -13.40
CA LEU A 32 -5.55 7.36 -12.84
C LEU A 32 -6.56 6.22 -12.78
N ALA A 33 -6.12 5.03 -13.16
CA ALA A 33 -6.85 3.78 -13.01
C ALA A 33 -6.03 2.81 -12.12
N PRO A 34 -6.69 1.91 -11.38
CA PRO A 34 -6.00 0.83 -10.69
C PRO A 34 -5.24 -0.02 -11.70
N VAL A 35 -4.03 -0.41 -11.33
CA VAL A 35 -3.27 -1.44 -12.06
C VAL A 35 -3.82 -2.83 -11.71
N ASP A 36 -3.68 -3.78 -12.63
CA ASP A 36 -4.12 -5.16 -12.42
C ASP A 36 -3.29 -5.88 -11.34
N ASP A 37 -1.98 -5.60 -11.30
CA ASP A 37 -1.07 -6.09 -10.27
C ASP A 37 -0.43 -4.93 -9.50
N PRO A 38 -0.87 -4.66 -8.26
CA PRO A 38 -0.27 -3.65 -7.39
C PRO A 38 1.22 -3.86 -7.12
N GLY A 39 1.71 -5.11 -7.20
CA GLY A 39 3.12 -5.44 -7.00
C GLY A 39 4.03 -4.72 -8.00
N THR A 40 3.56 -4.53 -9.24
CA THR A 40 4.31 -3.81 -10.27
C THR A 40 4.61 -2.36 -9.89
N VAL A 41 3.68 -1.68 -9.22
CA VAL A 41 3.87 -0.29 -8.75
C VAL A 41 4.88 -0.25 -7.61
N VAL A 42 4.82 -1.24 -6.70
CA VAL A 42 5.78 -1.34 -5.58
C VAL A 42 7.20 -1.58 -6.10
N GLU A 43 7.37 -2.48 -7.06
CA GLU A 43 8.69 -2.77 -7.62
C GLU A 43 9.24 -1.60 -8.45
N ALA A 44 8.40 -0.91 -9.22
CA ALA A 44 8.79 0.32 -9.90
C ALA A 44 9.24 1.41 -8.90
N ALA A 45 8.45 1.64 -7.84
CA ALA A 45 8.78 2.60 -6.80
C ALA A 45 10.07 2.21 -6.04
N ARG A 46 10.29 0.92 -5.80
CA ARG A 46 11.53 0.42 -5.18
C ARG A 46 12.74 0.67 -6.08
N ALA A 47 12.61 0.41 -7.38
CA ALA A 47 13.70 0.65 -8.32
C ALA A 47 14.06 2.13 -8.44
N GLU A 48 13.07 3.03 -8.44
CA GLU A 48 13.30 4.47 -8.62
C GLU A 48 13.74 5.17 -7.32
N LEU A 49 13.13 4.83 -6.20
CA LEU A 49 13.24 5.58 -4.95
C LEU A 49 13.89 4.80 -3.81
N GLY A 50 14.19 3.51 -4.00
CA GLY A 50 14.63 2.61 -2.93
C GLY A 50 15.93 3.04 -2.24
N GLU A 51 16.91 3.51 -3.02
CA GLU A 51 18.17 4.01 -2.47
C GLU A 51 17.98 5.29 -1.64
N GLN A 52 17.20 6.24 -2.15
CA GLN A 52 16.88 7.49 -1.45
C GLN A 52 16.08 7.23 -0.18
N PHE A 53 15.12 6.31 -0.25
CA PHE A 53 14.34 5.89 0.91
C PHE A 53 15.23 5.22 1.97
N THR A 54 16.18 4.37 1.55
CA THR A 54 17.15 3.72 2.44
C THR A 54 18.07 4.74 3.10
N ALA A 55 18.61 5.70 2.33
CA ALA A 55 19.44 6.78 2.84
C ALA A 55 18.67 7.69 3.83
N TRP A 56 17.39 7.95 3.57
CA TRP A 56 16.52 8.70 4.47
C TRP A 56 16.24 7.94 5.78
N LEU A 57 16.15 6.61 5.73
CA LEU A 57 15.97 5.76 6.90
C LEU A 57 17.25 5.58 7.73
N ALA A 58 18.44 5.64 7.13
CA ALA A 58 19.70 5.34 7.82
C ALA A 58 19.91 6.09 9.16
N PRO A 59 19.54 7.38 9.33
CA PRO A 59 19.64 8.05 10.63
C PRO A 59 18.51 7.68 11.62
N ARG A 60 17.40 7.14 11.11
CA ARG A 60 16.19 6.79 11.89
C ARG A 60 16.21 5.35 12.38
N VAL A 61 16.89 4.48 11.65
CA VAL A 61 17.22 3.12 12.07
C VAL A 61 18.62 3.21 12.65
N GLY A 62 18.72 3.59 13.92
CA GLY A 62 20.00 3.83 14.58
C GLY A 62 21.00 2.71 14.29
N GLY A 63 22.16 3.09 13.76
CA GLY A 63 23.25 2.16 13.53
C GLY A 63 23.64 1.45 14.82
N ALA A 64 23.73 0.13 14.74
CA ALA A 64 24.67 -0.64 15.54
C ALA A 64 25.94 -0.84 14.70
#